data_AF-A0A0B0EF25-F1
#
_entry.id   AF-A0A0B0EF25-F1
#
_cell.length_a   1.000
_cell.length_b   1.000
_cell.length_c   1.000
_cell.angle_alpha   90.00
_cell.angle_beta   90.00
_cell.angle_gamma   90.00
#
_symmetry.space_group_name_H-M   'P 1'
#
loop_
_entity.id
_entity.type
_entity.pdbx_description
1 polymer ?
#
loop_
_entity_poly.entity_id
_entity_poly.type
_entity_poly.pdbx_seq_one_letter_code
_entity_poly.pdbx_strand_id
1 'polypeptide(L)'
;MILNKLYSEPLGLFETVKFINGVNFIFAKKDKNSDPGNSLNGVGKSLLLNFLDYALLSSKTKHIMSAMKNNEIGQYSIALEFTIQDSNYIIKRSLTESNKNIVVGKTNDPIYFESIKEAKEYLCDLIFKNEDYKGKYYNTWLRKLLPFFIKKQENPKTKVNFLDPIKFSIPPEMELVPYHLFFLGIDNSLFWKNFNIKSDLKNKIEALKEIRSIITDTYNLHDIPQAENKIDRLKGEVQEHETNIEKFQLAKQYQDIEKESNNLTVIIKDLWYQNHLDQNKVRSYKESYELDDSVQTLKIKKLYTEANKLLAENIKKTLDDAVLFRKNIANSRKEFLSSEIENIEIEIKKRKNKIDDFELERAKIFKFLETKDAIKDLSEAYLNLSKKREKLNDLEGKIKLYQDLNSEKAEREAEIAKLYSEITNFIQEIKNDISTFRKIFFEVHNAIYPENKDKIYGFTFEPKPRADSKVNMEVFFTSRFIYREK
;
A
#
# COMPACT_ATOMS: atom_id res chain seq x y z
N MET A 1 -10.39 -13.76 24.43
CA MET A 1 -10.03 -12.52 25.16
C MET A 1 -11.24 -12.04 25.94
N ILE A 2 -11.10 -11.83 27.24
CA ILE A 2 -12.13 -11.28 28.14
C ILE A 2 -11.59 -9.96 28.69
N LEU A 3 -12.34 -8.87 28.57
CA LEU A 3 -11.91 -7.56 29.09
C LEU A 3 -12.07 -7.53 30.61
N ASN A 4 -11.11 -6.96 31.33
CA ASN A 4 -11.14 -6.88 32.79
C ASN A 4 -11.33 -5.44 33.25
N LYS A 5 -10.45 -4.52 32.84
CA LYS A 5 -10.49 -3.12 33.26
C LYS A 5 -9.97 -2.17 32.18
N LEU A 6 -10.61 -1.02 32.05
CA LEU A 6 -10.15 0.10 31.23
C LEU A 6 -9.99 1.34 32.13
N TYR A 7 -8.82 1.97 32.08
CA TYR A 7 -8.49 3.11 32.94
C TYR A 7 -7.44 4.02 32.30
N SER A 8 -7.19 5.18 32.92
CA SER A 8 -6.11 6.09 32.55
C SER A 8 -4.93 6.01 33.51
N GLU A 9 -3.74 6.31 33.02
CA GLU A 9 -2.52 6.44 33.81
C GLU A 9 -1.85 7.80 33.53
N PRO A 10 -1.69 8.69 34.53
CA PRO A 10 -2.17 8.56 35.92
C PRO A 10 -3.71 8.48 36.00
N LEU A 11 -4.23 8.04 37.15
CA LEU A 11 -5.68 8.00 37.36
C LEU A 11 -6.25 9.43 37.36
N GLY A 12 -7.45 9.63 36.80
CA GLY A 12 -8.16 10.91 36.86
C GLY A 12 -8.81 11.38 35.57
N LEU A 13 -8.49 10.78 34.41
CA LEU A 13 -9.15 11.16 33.14
C LEU A 13 -10.61 10.70 33.08
N PHE A 14 -10.89 9.49 33.58
CA PHE A 14 -12.22 8.92 33.75
C PHE A 14 -12.19 7.85 34.85
N GLU A 15 -13.35 7.52 35.42
CA GLU A 15 -13.48 6.45 36.40
C GLU A 15 -13.06 5.11 35.79
N THR A 16 -12.34 4.29 36.56
CA THR A 16 -11.92 2.96 36.10
C THR A 16 -13.14 2.11 35.78
N VAL A 17 -13.26 1.70 34.53
CA VAL A 17 -14.35 0.84 34.06
C VAL A 17 -13.94 -0.60 34.28
N LYS A 18 -14.61 -1.27 35.21
CA LYS A 18 -14.44 -2.71 35.47
C LYS A 18 -15.49 -3.47 34.68
N PHE A 19 -15.04 -4.43 33.86
CA PHE A 19 -15.91 -5.32 33.12
C PHE A 19 -16.19 -6.57 33.95
N ILE A 20 -17.45 -7.01 33.95
CA ILE A 20 -17.87 -8.27 34.56
C ILE A 20 -18.26 -9.28 33.48
N ASN A 21 -18.22 -10.57 33.80
CA ASN A 21 -18.73 -11.60 32.91
C ASN A 21 -20.24 -11.41 32.69
N GLY A 22 -20.67 -11.44 31.43
CA GLY A 22 -22.05 -11.22 31.02
C GLY A 22 -22.23 -9.90 30.27
N VAL A 23 -23.43 -9.30 30.39
CA VAL A 23 -23.80 -8.09 29.66
C VAL A 23 -23.48 -6.86 30.51
N ASN A 24 -22.59 -6.01 30.01
CA ASN A 24 -22.19 -4.76 30.65
C ASN A 24 -22.94 -3.59 29.99
N PHE A 25 -23.68 -2.80 30.78
CA PHE A 25 -24.40 -1.63 30.29
C PHE A 25 -23.73 -0.33 30.74
N ILE A 26 -23.36 0.52 29.79
CA ILE A 26 -22.86 1.87 30.05
C ILE A 26 -23.96 2.86 29.66
N PHE A 27 -24.60 3.45 30.66
CA PHE A 27 -25.62 4.48 30.46
C PHE A 27 -25.23 5.78 31.17
N ALA A 28 -25.78 6.89 30.70
CA ALA A 28 -25.61 8.19 31.34
C ALA A 28 -26.93 8.53 32.00
N LYS A 29 -26.85 9.01 33.23
CA LYS A 29 -27.99 9.52 33.98
C LYS A 29 -27.88 11.04 34.00
N LYS A 30 -28.96 11.74 33.62
CA LYS A 30 -29.02 13.19 33.74
C LYS A 30 -29.32 13.55 35.19
N ASP A 31 -28.57 14.50 35.76
CA ASP A 31 -28.94 15.08 37.05
C ASP A 31 -30.14 16.01 36.87
N LYS A 32 -31.11 15.92 37.80
CA LYS A 32 -32.39 16.65 37.74
C LYS A 32 -32.23 18.19 37.68
N ASN A 33 -31.05 18.71 38.03
CA ASN A 33 -30.72 20.14 38.06
C ASN A 33 -29.94 20.63 36.83
N SER A 34 -29.76 19.81 35.79
CA SER A 34 -29.01 20.21 34.59
C SER A 34 -29.93 20.75 33.49
N ASP A 35 -29.54 21.91 32.93
CA ASP A 35 -30.31 22.70 31.96
C ASP A 35 -30.95 21.84 30.84
N PRO A 36 -32.20 22.11 30.40
CA PRO A 36 -32.86 21.36 29.33
C PRO A 36 -32.09 21.40 27.99
N GLY A 37 -31.28 22.43 27.77
CA GLY A 37 -30.48 22.64 26.55
C GLY A 37 -29.19 21.82 26.46
N ASN A 38 -28.71 21.23 27.57
CA ASN A 38 -27.54 20.33 27.54
C ASN A 38 -27.98 18.93 27.10
N SER A 39 -27.93 18.71 25.79
CA SER A 39 -28.25 17.42 25.17
C SER A 39 -27.37 16.28 25.73
N LEU A 40 -27.96 15.08 25.88
CA LEU A 40 -27.29 13.83 26.31
C LEU A 40 -26.14 13.37 25.41
N ASN A 41 -25.92 14.06 24.29
CA ASN A 41 -24.95 13.70 23.26
C ASN A 41 -23.49 14.09 23.61
N GLY A 42 -23.24 14.63 24.81
CA GLY A 42 -21.92 15.07 25.29
C GLY A 42 -21.36 14.34 26.52
N VAL A 43 -22.05 13.35 27.09
CA VAL A 43 -21.68 12.73 28.40
C VAL A 43 -20.51 11.72 28.29
N GLY A 44 -19.79 11.67 27.17
CA GLY A 44 -18.58 10.86 27.03
C GLY A 44 -18.77 9.35 26.78
N LYS A 45 -20.00 8.84 26.61
CA LYS A 45 -20.26 7.40 26.30
C LYS A 45 -19.46 6.89 25.10
N SER A 46 -19.56 7.59 23.97
CA SER A 46 -18.84 7.24 22.75
C SER A 46 -17.34 7.45 22.89
N LEU A 47 -16.91 8.38 23.76
CA LEU A 47 -15.50 8.61 24.05
C LEU A 47 -14.88 7.42 24.78
N LEU A 48 -15.61 6.77 25.69
CA LEU A 48 -15.15 5.56 26.37
C LEU A 48 -14.92 4.40 25.38
N LEU A 49 -15.86 4.17 24.44
CA LEU A 49 -15.69 3.18 23.38
C LEU A 49 -14.52 3.55 22.44
N ASN A 50 -14.27 4.85 22.26
CA ASN A 50 -13.11 5.33 21.51
C ASN A 50 -11.79 5.04 22.24
N PHE A 51 -11.73 5.22 23.56
CA PHE A 51 -10.56 4.85 24.35
C PHE A 51 -10.31 3.35 24.36
N LEU A 52 -11.37 2.52 24.43
CA LEU A 52 -11.23 1.07 24.33
C LEU A 52 -10.58 0.65 23.00
N ASP A 53 -11.11 1.11 21.87
CA ASP A 53 -10.56 0.79 20.56
C ASP A 53 -9.18 1.43 20.32
N TYR A 54 -8.93 2.59 20.93
CA TYR A 54 -7.60 3.23 20.91
C TYR A 54 -6.57 2.39 21.66
N ALA A 55 -6.92 1.83 22.83
CA ALA A 55 -6.09 0.88 23.54
C ALA A 55 -5.84 -0.36 22.66
N LEU A 56 -6.85 -0.82 21.92
CA LEU A 56 -6.74 -1.87 20.88
C LEU A 56 -6.12 -1.37 19.56
N LEU A 57 -5.19 -0.43 19.66
CA LEU A 57 -4.27 0.03 18.62
C LEU A 57 -4.93 0.68 17.39
N SER A 58 -6.12 1.28 17.54
CA SER A 58 -6.74 2.08 16.48
C SER A 58 -6.10 3.47 16.32
N SER A 59 -6.38 4.18 15.23
CA SER A 59 -6.01 5.60 15.14
C SER A 59 -6.82 6.43 16.13
N LYS A 60 -6.27 7.56 16.61
CA LYS A 60 -7.07 8.52 17.38
C LYS A 60 -8.29 8.96 16.58
N THR A 61 -9.45 8.93 17.21
CA THR A 61 -10.68 9.45 16.59
C THR A 61 -10.71 10.97 16.67
N LYS A 62 -11.58 11.61 15.86
CA LYS A 62 -11.81 13.07 15.94
C LYS A 62 -12.18 13.52 17.37
N HIS A 63 -12.94 12.70 18.10
CA HIS A 63 -13.30 12.97 19.48
C HIS A 63 -12.10 12.97 20.42
N ILE A 64 -11.21 11.98 20.32
CA ILE A 64 -9.97 11.95 21.13
C ILE A 64 -9.08 13.15 20.79
N MET A 65 -8.89 13.44 19.50
CA MET A 65 -8.10 14.58 19.06
C MET A 65 -8.67 15.92 19.55
N SER A 66 -10.00 16.08 19.55
CA SER A 66 -10.66 17.27 20.08
C SER A 66 -10.49 17.39 21.59
N ALA A 67 -10.63 16.28 22.33
CA ALA A 67 -10.43 16.27 23.78
C ALA A 67 -8.98 16.61 24.16
N MET A 68 -8.00 16.14 23.38
CA MET A 68 -6.59 16.51 23.55
C MET A 68 -6.33 18.01 23.34
N LYS A 69 -7.02 18.64 22.40
CA LYS A 69 -6.86 20.09 22.15
C LYS A 69 -7.50 20.97 23.22
N ASN A 70 -8.62 20.53 23.77
CA ASN A 70 -9.46 21.38 24.61
C ASN A 70 -9.29 21.16 26.12
N ASN A 71 -8.84 19.96 26.54
CA ASN A 71 -8.88 19.52 27.95
C ASN A 71 -7.53 19.00 28.47
N GLU A 72 -6.42 19.31 27.78
CA GLU A 72 -5.04 18.95 28.18
C GLU A 72 -4.84 17.46 28.59
N ILE A 73 -5.57 16.54 27.97
CA ILE A 73 -5.52 15.12 28.34
C ILE A 73 -4.25 14.40 27.85
N GLY A 74 -3.28 15.13 27.29
CA GLY A 74 -2.08 14.57 26.65
C GLY A 74 -1.16 13.81 27.60
N GLN A 75 -1.19 14.16 28.89
CA GLN A 75 -0.39 13.51 29.94
C GLN A 75 -0.88 12.08 30.28
N TYR A 76 -2.09 11.71 29.86
CA TYR A 76 -2.67 10.42 30.17
C TYR A 76 -2.29 9.35 29.15
N SER A 77 -2.05 8.15 29.64
CA SER A 77 -2.05 6.91 28.87
C SER A 77 -3.34 6.16 29.10
N ILE A 78 -3.83 5.46 28.08
CA ILE A 78 -4.99 4.57 28.20
C ILE A 78 -4.47 3.15 28.41
N ALA A 79 -4.96 2.49 29.45
CA ALA A 79 -4.57 1.13 29.82
C ALA A 79 -5.80 0.20 29.80
N LEU A 80 -5.64 -0.96 29.19
CA LEU A 80 -6.64 -2.03 29.11
C LEU A 80 -6.04 -3.33 29.66
N GLU A 81 -6.61 -3.84 30.74
CA GLU A 81 -6.35 -5.18 31.26
C GLU A 81 -7.36 -6.17 30.69
N PHE A 82 -6.90 -7.34 30.29
CA PHE A 82 -7.74 -8.41 29.74
C PHE A 82 -7.11 -9.78 30.01
N THR A 83 -7.92 -10.83 29.93
CA THR A 83 -7.49 -12.22 30.10
C THR A 83 -7.64 -12.99 28.79
N ILE A 84 -6.66 -13.81 28.48
CA ILE A 84 -6.73 -14.81 27.41
C ILE A 84 -6.41 -16.16 28.05
N GLN A 85 -7.32 -17.12 27.92
CA GLN A 85 -7.29 -18.37 28.68
C GLN A 85 -7.20 -18.06 30.18
N ASP A 86 -6.10 -18.42 30.84
CA ASP A 86 -5.88 -18.18 32.28
C ASP A 86 -4.78 -17.14 32.56
N SER A 87 -4.27 -16.47 31.53
CA SER A 87 -3.20 -15.47 31.66
C SER A 87 -3.75 -14.04 31.56
N ASN A 88 -3.29 -13.18 32.48
CA ASN A 88 -3.61 -11.76 32.48
C ASN A 88 -2.63 -10.97 31.61
N TYR A 89 -3.19 -10.09 30.79
CA TYR A 89 -2.48 -9.24 29.86
C TYR A 89 -2.86 -7.78 30.07
N ILE A 90 -1.98 -6.90 29.59
CA ILE A 90 -2.18 -5.47 29.59
C ILE A 90 -1.76 -4.87 28.24
N ILE A 91 -2.55 -3.92 27.77
CA ILE A 91 -2.13 -2.97 26.72
C ILE A 91 -2.14 -1.58 27.32
N LYS A 92 -1.04 -0.84 27.20
CA LYS A 92 -0.96 0.59 27.56
C LYS A 92 -0.49 1.42 26.39
N ARG A 93 -1.12 2.58 26.20
CA ARG A 93 -0.78 3.49 25.11
C ARG A 93 -0.94 4.95 25.49
N SER A 94 0.13 5.72 25.31
CA SER A 94 0.15 7.16 25.54
C SER A 94 -0.78 7.91 24.58
N LEU A 95 -1.45 8.97 25.06
CA LEU A 95 -2.21 9.87 24.20
C LEU A 95 -1.31 10.83 23.41
N THR A 96 -0.09 11.16 23.83
CA THR A 96 0.83 12.02 23.06
C THR A 96 1.67 11.20 22.09
N GLU A 97 2.39 10.19 22.59
CA GLU A 97 3.31 9.34 21.82
C GLU A 97 2.59 8.15 21.17
N SER A 98 1.53 8.43 20.42
CA SER A 98 0.55 7.41 20.00
C SER A 98 1.05 6.26 19.11
N ASN A 99 2.28 6.34 18.59
CA ASN A 99 2.85 5.33 17.71
C ASN A 99 4.13 4.67 18.25
N LYS A 100 4.55 5.01 19.47
CA LYS A 100 5.78 4.54 20.13
C LYS A 100 5.50 4.20 21.59
N ASN A 101 6.44 3.52 22.25
CA ASN A 101 6.35 3.20 23.68
C ASN A 101 5.03 2.51 24.05
N ILE A 102 4.56 1.62 23.17
CA ILE A 102 3.31 0.89 23.38
C ILE A 102 3.64 -0.34 24.20
N VAL A 103 2.92 -0.53 25.29
CA VAL A 103 3.10 -1.70 26.15
C VAL A 103 2.05 -2.72 25.77
N VAL A 104 2.44 -3.93 25.42
CA VAL A 104 1.52 -5.08 25.22
C VAL A 104 2.20 -6.33 25.77
N GLY A 105 1.53 -7.10 26.61
CA GLY A 105 2.10 -8.35 27.11
C GLY A 105 1.39 -8.87 28.35
N LYS A 106 1.97 -9.90 28.98
CA LYS A 106 1.44 -10.40 30.25
C LYS A 106 1.61 -9.32 31.31
N THR A 107 0.67 -9.23 32.26
CA THR A 107 0.73 -8.19 33.31
C THR A 107 2.01 -8.27 34.14
N ASN A 108 2.55 -9.49 34.34
CA ASN A 108 3.78 -9.73 35.10
C ASN A 108 5.06 -9.61 34.24
N ASP A 109 4.92 -9.58 32.92
CA ASP A 109 6.04 -9.52 31.96
C ASP A 109 5.58 -8.73 30.71
N PRO A 110 5.41 -7.40 30.85
CA PRO A 110 4.94 -6.56 29.76
C PRO A 110 6.05 -6.31 28.73
N ILE A 111 5.71 -6.35 27.44
CA ILE A 111 6.64 -6.07 26.34
C ILE A 111 6.45 -4.64 25.85
N TYR A 112 7.55 -3.96 25.58
CA TYR A 112 7.59 -2.59 25.08
C TYR A 112 7.86 -2.59 23.57
N PHE A 113 7.01 -1.91 22.82
CA PHE A 113 7.10 -1.78 21.37
C PHE A 113 7.37 -0.33 20.99
N GLU A 114 8.46 -0.12 20.24
CA GLU A 114 8.84 1.17 19.65
C GLU A 114 7.97 1.56 18.45
N SER A 115 7.28 0.57 17.87
CA SER A 115 6.46 0.73 16.69
C SER A 115 5.05 0.19 16.91
N ILE A 116 4.05 1.01 16.59
CA ILE A 116 2.64 0.55 16.54
C ILE A 116 2.43 -0.61 15.58
N LYS A 117 3.25 -0.74 14.53
CA LYS A 117 3.14 -1.85 13.59
C LYS A 117 3.45 -3.18 14.29
N GLU A 118 4.57 -3.25 14.98
CA GLU A 118 5.00 -4.44 15.72
C GLU A 118 4.01 -4.79 16.84
N ALA A 119 3.55 -3.77 17.59
CA ALA A 119 2.53 -3.97 18.60
C ALA A 119 1.22 -4.54 18.02
N LYS A 120 0.81 -4.10 16.82
CA LYS A 120 -0.38 -4.62 16.13
C LYS A 120 -0.19 -6.06 15.68
N GLU A 121 0.96 -6.39 15.12
CA GLU A 121 1.30 -7.75 14.69
C GLU A 121 1.29 -8.70 15.89
N TYR A 122 1.99 -8.33 16.97
CA TYR A 122 2.00 -9.09 18.22
C TYR A 122 0.59 -9.27 18.81
N LEU A 123 -0.20 -8.19 18.92
CA LEU A 123 -1.55 -8.26 19.46
C LEU A 123 -2.48 -9.09 18.57
N CYS A 124 -2.28 -9.08 17.25
CA CYS A 124 -3.06 -9.91 16.34
C CYS A 124 -2.76 -11.38 16.58
N ASP A 125 -1.49 -11.74 16.67
CA ASP A 125 -1.07 -13.12 16.92
C ASP A 125 -1.60 -13.59 18.28
N LEU A 126 -1.49 -12.73 19.30
CA LEU A 126 -1.96 -13.02 20.65
C LEU A 126 -3.48 -13.31 20.71
N ILE A 127 -4.31 -12.60 19.93
CA ILE A 127 -5.78 -12.74 19.98
C ILE A 127 -6.28 -13.80 19.00
N PHE A 128 -5.70 -13.88 17.80
CA PHE A 128 -6.31 -14.57 16.66
C PHE A 128 -5.49 -15.73 16.11
N LYS A 129 -4.19 -15.86 16.43
CA LYS A 129 -3.40 -16.95 15.86
C LYS A 129 -3.93 -18.29 16.36
N ASN A 130 -4.20 -19.18 15.41
CA ASN A 130 -4.55 -20.57 15.65
C ASN A 130 -3.61 -21.44 14.81
N GLU A 131 -2.74 -22.20 15.46
CA GLU A 131 -1.74 -23.05 14.79
C GLU A 131 -2.40 -24.20 14.00
N ASP A 132 -3.61 -24.62 14.39
CA ASP A 132 -4.36 -25.69 13.72
C ASP A 132 -5.17 -25.20 12.50
N TYR A 133 -5.20 -23.88 12.25
CA TYR A 133 -5.96 -23.32 11.15
C TYR A 133 -5.23 -23.55 9.81
N LYS A 134 -5.89 -24.25 8.90
CA LYS A 134 -5.32 -24.69 7.61
C LYS A 134 -5.23 -23.58 6.56
N GLY A 135 -6.00 -22.50 6.72
CA GLY A 135 -6.09 -21.43 5.72
C GLY A 135 -5.02 -20.35 5.86
N LYS A 136 -5.27 -19.22 5.19
CA LYS A 136 -4.43 -18.02 5.25
C LYS A 136 -4.76 -17.17 6.47
N TYR A 137 -3.72 -16.82 7.20
CA TYR A 137 -3.74 -15.86 8.30
C TYR A 137 -2.51 -14.96 8.20
N TYR A 138 -2.69 -13.67 8.50
CA TYR A 138 -1.60 -12.72 8.60
C TYR A 138 -1.81 -11.85 9.84
N ASN A 139 -0.76 -11.68 10.64
CA ASN A 139 -0.79 -10.85 11.85
C ASN A 139 -1.01 -9.35 11.57
N THR A 140 -0.92 -8.92 10.31
CA THR A 140 -1.31 -7.58 9.87
C THR A 140 -2.83 -7.35 9.84
N TRP A 141 -3.63 -8.41 10.03
CA TRP A 141 -5.10 -8.36 9.96
C TRP A 141 -5.79 -7.81 11.21
N LEU A 142 -5.08 -7.40 12.26
CA LEU A 142 -5.71 -6.92 13.52
C LEU A 142 -6.84 -5.91 13.26
N ARG A 143 -6.57 -4.88 12.45
CA ARG A 143 -7.55 -3.81 12.15
C ARG A 143 -8.56 -4.20 11.08
N LYS A 144 -8.40 -5.35 10.45
CA LYS A 144 -9.38 -5.97 9.56
C LYS A 144 -10.33 -6.89 10.32
N LEU A 145 -9.86 -7.58 11.35
CA LEU A 145 -10.64 -8.52 12.17
C LEU A 145 -11.38 -7.86 13.34
N LEU A 146 -10.72 -6.95 14.08
CA LEU A 146 -11.33 -6.29 15.25
C LEU A 146 -12.68 -5.59 14.99
N PRO A 147 -12.93 -4.96 13.83
CA PRO A 147 -14.24 -4.35 13.55
C PRO A 147 -15.43 -5.33 13.61
N PHE A 148 -15.18 -6.64 13.48
CA PHE A 148 -16.22 -7.66 13.70
C PHE A 148 -16.73 -7.65 15.16
N PHE A 149 -15.82 -7.43 16.12
CA PHE A 149 -16.11 -7.46 17.56
C PHE A 149 -16.42 -6.08 18.14
N ILE A 150 -15.90 -5.00 17.54
CA ILE A 150 -16.07 -3.62 18.02
C ILE A 150 -16.91 -2.83 17.03
N LYS A 151 -18.19 -2.67 17.35
CA LYS A 151 -19.15 -1.92 16.54
C LYS A 151 -19.25 -0.48 17.03
N LYS A 152 -18.76 0.47 16.22
CA LYS A 152 -18.85 1.90 16.48
C LYS A 152 -19.72 2.60 15.45
N GLN A 153 -20.82 3.21 15.90
CA GLN A 153 -21.64 4.06 15.05
C GLN A 153 -21.18 5.51 15.19
N GLU A 154 -20.14 5.90 14.44
CA GLU A 154 -19.58 7.26 14.52
C GLU A 154 -20.35 8.29 13.67
N ASN A 155 -21.24 7.86 12.76
CA ASN A 155 -22.14 8.73 12.02
C ASN A 155 -23.29 7.93 11.36
N PRO A 156 -24.56 8.35 11.37
CA PRO A 156 -25.61 7.72 10.55
C PRO A 156 -25.33 7.77 9.03
N LYS A 157 -24.45 8.67 8.58
CA LYS A 157 -23.98 8.75 7.18
C LYS A 157 -22.82 7.81 6.83
N THR A 158 -22.15 7.19 7.81
CA THR A 158 -21.09 6.21 7.50
C THR A 158 -21.73 4.91 7.02
N LYS A 159 -21.41 4.50 5.79
CA LYS A 159 -22.01 3.38 5.02
C LYS A 159 -21.95 1.99 5.69
N VAL A 160 -21.33 1.84 6.86
CA VAL A 160 -21.28 0.56 7.57
C VAL A 160 -22.54 0.43 8.39
N ASN A 161 -23.56 -0.20 7.79
CA ASN A 161 -24.78 -0.53 8.48
C ASN A 161 -24.60 -1.87 9.21
N PHE A 162 -24.44 -1.84 10.53
CA PHE A 162 -24.29 -3.05 11.36
C PHE A 162 -25.53 -3.96 11.37
N LEU A 163 -26.59 -3.60 10.63
CA LEU A 163 -27.72 -4.49 10.33
C LEU A 163 -27.31 -5.68 9.45
N ASP A 164 -26.29 -5.53 8.61
CA ASP A 164 -25.75 -6.64 7.81
C ASP A 164 -24.55 -7.27 8.55
N PRO A 165 -24.69 -8.48 9.12
CA PRO A 165 -23.61 -9.13 9.85
C PRO A 165 -22.42 -9.51 8.96
N ILE A 166 -22.62 -9.58 7.63
CA ILE A 166 -21.56 -9.85 6.67
C ILE A 166 -20.71 -8.59 6.45
N LYS A 167 -21.33 -7.40 6.46
CA LYS A 167 -20.67 -6.11 6.22
C LYS A 167 -20.29 -5.38 7.51
N PHE A 168 -19.38 -5.98 8.27
CA PHE A 168 -18.89 -5.42 9.54
C PHE A 168 -17.81 -4.33 9.37
N SER A 169 -17.38 -4.02 8.14
CA SER A 169 -16.36 -3.01 7.86
C SER A 169 -16.59 -2.33 6.50
N ILE A 170 -15.85 -1.25 6.23
CA ILE A 170 -15.91 -0.46 4.99
C ILE A 170 -15.49 -1.23 3.72
N PRO A 171 -14.50 -2.16 3.76
CA PRO A 171 -14.04 -2.84 2.57
C PRO A 171 -15.13 -3.58 1.78
N PRO A 172 -14.90 -3.85 0.48
CA PRO A 172 -15.83 -4.60 -0.33
C PRO A 172 -16.04 -6.02 0.20
N GLU A 173 -17.21 -6.60 -0.06
CA GLU A 173 -17.61 -7.93 0.41
C GLU A 173 -16.59 -9.03 0.05
N MET A 174 -15.94 -8.93 -1.12
CA MET A 174 -14.88 -9.85 -1.55
C MET A 174 -13.67 -9.91 -0.60
N GLU A 175 -13.37 -8.82 0.14
CA GLU A 175 -12.32 -8.81 1.17
C GLU A 175 -12.82 -9.42 2.48
N LEU A 176 -14.12 -9.30 2.78
CA LEU A 176 -14.70 -9.74 4.03
C LEU A 176 -14.91 -11.26 4.09
N VAL A 177 -15.19 -11.90 2.95
CA VAL A 177 -15.40 -13.36 2.86
C VAL A 177 -14.23 -14.16 3.45
N PRO A 178 -12.95 -13.91 3.09
CA PRO A 178 -11.81 -14.59 3.71
C PRO A 178 -11.74 -14.45 5.24
N TYR A 179 -12.14 -13.30 5.78
CA TYR A 179 -12.14 -13.05 7.23
C TYR A 179 -13.28 -13.79 7.93
N HIS A 180 -14.47 -13.86 7.32
CA HIS A 180 -15.57 -14.68 7.83
C HIS A 180 -15.20 -16.16 7.87
N LEU A 181 -14.61 -16.68 6.79
CA LEU A 181 -14.16 -18.08 6.76
C LEU A 181 -13.10 -18.35 7.82
N PHE A 182 -12.17 -17.42 8.02
CA PHE A 182 -11.21 -17.48 9.12
C PHE A 182 -11.90 -17.57 10.49
N PHE A 183 -12.91 -16.74 10.76
CA PHE A 183 -13.68 -16.81 12.01
C PHE A 183 -14.48 -18.11 12.17
N LEU A 184 -14.93 -18.70 11.07
CA LEU A 184 -15.61 -19.99 11.05
C LEU A 184 -14.64 -21.19 11.17
N GLY A 185 -13.32 -20.96 11.12
CA GLY A 185 -12.32 -22.03 11.08
C GLY A 185 -12.28 -22.79 9.77
N ILE A 186 -12.86 -22.24 8.69
CA ILE A 186 -12.90 -22.83 7.35
C ILE A 186 -11.73 -22.27 6.52
N ASP A 187 -11.05 -23.12 5.75
CA ASP A 187 -9.96 -22.69 4.88
C ASP A 187 -10.40 -21.56 3.93
N ASN A 188 -9.73 -20.41 4.02
CA ASN A 188 -10.02 -19.22 3.22
C ASN A 188 -9.07 -19.04 2.03
N SER A 189 -8.17 -19.99 1.75
CA SER A 189 -7.06 -19.82 0.80
C SER A 189 -7.51 -19.46 -0.61
N LEU A 190 -8.55 -20.11 -1.13
CA LEU A 190 -9.11 -19.83 -2.46
C LEU A 190 -9.75 -18.44 -2.52
N PHE A 191 -10.45 -18.02 -1.46
CA PHE A 191 -11.08 -16.71 -1.39
C PHE A 191 -10.06 -15.59 -1.21
N TRP A 192 -8.99 -15.83 -0.45
CA TRP A 192 -7.86 -14.91 -0.33
C TRP A 192 -7.15 -14.75 -1.67
N LYS A 193 -6.91 -15.85 -2.38
CA LYS A 193 -6.38 -15.83 -3.75
C LYS A 193 -7.28 -15.02 -4.69
N ASN A 194 -8.60 -15.24 -4.65
CA ASN A 194 -9.56 -14.48 -5.45
C ASN A 194 -9.50 -12.98 -5.17
N PHE A 195 -9.46 -12.60 -3.89
CA PHE A 195 -9.33 -11.20 -3.47
C PHE A 195 -8.07 -10.54 -4.05
N ASN A 196 -6.92 -11.22 -3.96
CA ASN A 196 -5.64 -10.69 -4.46
C ASN A 196 -5.64 -10.54 -5.99
N ILE A 197 -6.09 -11.56 -6.73
CA ILE A 197 -6.11 -11.52 -8.21
C ILE A 197 -7.07 -10.43 -8.70
N LYS A 198 -8.26 -10.32 -8.10
CA LYS A 198 -9.23 -9.27 -8.45
C LYS A 198 -8.72 -7.87 -8.13
N SER A 199 -8.01 -7.70 -7.01
CA SER A 199 -7.39 -6.42 -6.65
C SER A 199 -6.28 -6.04 -7.62
N ASP A 200 -5.43 -7.01 -7.99
CA ASP A 200 -4.39 -6.83 -9.02
C ASP A 200 -4.99 -6.46 -10.38
N LEU A 201 -6.05 -7.18 -10.80
CA LEU A 201 -6.77 -6.89 -12.04
C LEU A 201 -7.36 -5.48 -12.05
N LYS A 202 -7.92 -5.02 -10.92
CA LYS A 202 -8.45 -3.66 -10.79
C LYS A 202 -7.35 -2.61 -10.99
N ASN A 203 -6.20 -2.78 -10.35
CA ASN A 203 -5.06 -1.86 -10.50
C ASN A 203 -4.54 -1.84 -11.94
N LYS A 204 -4.48 -3.00 -12.60
CA LYS A 204 -4.09 -3.09 -14.03
C LYS A 204 -5.08 -2.38 -14.94
N ILE A 205 -6.39 -2.51 -14.71
CA ILE A 205 -7.41 -1.79 -15.47
C ILE A 205 -7.28 -0.28 -15.27
N GLU A 206 -6.97 0.18 -14.06
CA GLU A 206 -6.71 1.61 -13.79
C GLU A 206 -5.46 2.10 -14.52
N ALA A 207 -4.35 1.34 -14.50
CA ALA A 207 -3.13 1.67 -15.24
C ALA A 207 -3.34 1.70 -16.76
N LEU A 208 -4.11 0.76 -17.33
CA LEU A 208 -4.48 0.76 -18.75
C LEU A 208 -5.27 2.00 -19.15
N LYS A 209 -6.16 2.49 -18.28
CA LYS A 209 -6.91 3.74 -18.50
C LYS A 209 -6.00 4.96 -18.46
N GLU A 210 -5.06 4.99 -17.53
CA GLU A 210 -4.09 6.07 -17.40
C GLU A 210 -3.20 6.17 -18.65
N ILE A 211 -2.66 5.05 -19.14
CA ILE A 211 -1.85 5.02 -20.37
C ILE A 211 -2.67 5.52 -21.57
N ARG A 212 -3.94 5.09 -21.69
CA ARG A 212 -4.83 5.59 -22.75
C ARG A 212 -5.02 7.11 -22.64
N SER A 213 -5.25 7.64 -21.43
CA SER A 213 -5.37 9.09 -21.22
C SER A 213 -4.11 9.82 -21.69
N ILE A 214 -2.93 9.34 -21.28
CA ILE A 214 -1.64 9.95 -21.66
C ILE A 214 -1.47 9.97 -23.18
N ILE A 215 -1.84 8.88 -23.87
CA ILE A 215 -1.79 8.82 -25.34
C ILE A 215 -2.74 9.85 -25.96
N THR A 216 -3.96 9.96 -25.45
CA THR A 216 -4.94 10.96 -25.91
C THR A 216 -4.45 12.38 -25.66
N ASP A 217 -3.93 12.68 -24.47
CA ASP A 217 -3.51 14.03 -24.07
C ASP A 217 -2.24 14.48 -24.81
N THR A 218 -1.30 13.56 -25.05
CA THR A 218 0.00 13.88 -25.68
C THR A 218 -0.09 13.92 -27.22
N TYR A 219 -0.86 13.00 -27.82
CA TYR A 219 -0.88 12.78 -29.26
C TYR A 219 -2.22 13.08 -29.94
N ASN A 220 -3.26 13.42 -29.15
CA ASN A 220 -4.63 13.61 -29.63
C ASN A 220 -5.19 12.38 -30.37
N LEU A 221 -4.89 11.19 -29.85
CA LEU A 221 -5.30 9.90 -30.39
C LEU A 221 -6.33 9.25 -29.46
N HIS A 222 -7.46 8.83 -30.00
CA HIS A 222 -8.60 8.38 -29.19
C HIS A 222 -8.65 6.86 -28.97
N ASP A 223 -7.91 6.10 -29.74
CA ASP A 223 -7.82 4.65 -29.60
C ASP A 223 -6.40 4.12 -29.91
N ILE A 224 -6.17 2.86 -29.50
CA ILE A 224 -4.89 2.16 -29.68
C ILE A 224 -4.60 1.91 -31.18
N PRO A 225 -5.56 1.49 -32.01
CA PRO A 225 -5.32 1.36 -33.46
C PRO A 225 -4.86 2.65 -34.14
N GLN A 226 -5.37 3.82 -33.75
CA GLN A 226 -4.90 5.12 -34.25
C GLN A 226 -3.44 5.37 -33.85
N ALA A 227 -3.05 4.98 -32.64
CA ALA A 227 -1.66 5.07 -32.19
C ALA A 227 -0.73 4.12 -32.94
N GLU A 228 -1.16 2.90 -33.23
CA GLU A 228 -0.41 1.95 -34.06
C GLU A 228 -0.25 2.49 -35.50
N ASN A 229 -1.33 2.97 -36.12
CA ASN A 229 -1.26 3.61 -37.44
C ASN A 229 -0.34 4.85 -37.43
N LYS A 230 -0.33 5.61 -36.34
CA LYS A 230 0.55 6.77 -36.18
C LYS A 230 2.02 6.36 -36.05
N ILE A 231 2.31 5.27 -35.34
CA ILE A 231 3.64 4.66 -35.27
C ILE A 231 4.10 4.26 -36.67
N ASP A 232 3.27 3.54 -37.43
CA ASP A 232 3.62 3.09 -38.78
C ASP A 232 3.89 4.26 -39.72
N ARG A 233 3.08 5.33 -39.63
CA ARG A 233 3.32 6.56 -40.38
C ARG A 233 4.62 7.24 -39.97
N LEU A 234 4.90 7.35 -38.66
CA LEU A 234 6.14 7.94 -38.17
C LEU A 234 7.36 7.12 -38.59
N LYS A 235 7.28 5.79 -38.61
CA LYS A 235 8.33 4.91 -39.15
C LYS A 235 8.59 5.21 -40.62
N GLY A 236 7.55 5.27 -41.44
CA GLY A 236 7.68 5.63 -42.86
C GLY A 236 8.30 7.02 -43.05
N GLU A 237 7.84 8.02 -42.31
CA GLU A 237 8.38 9.38 -42.35
C GLU A 237 9.87 9.42 -41.92
N VAL A 238 10.25 8.66 -40.88
CA VAL A 238 11.64 8.55 -40.42
C VAL A 238 12.52 7.91 -41.49
N GLN A 239 12.08 6.79 -42.08
CA GLN A 239 12.82 6.08 -43.13
C GLN A 239 12.97 6.92 -44.41
N GLU A 240 11.93 7.67 -44.79
CA GLU A 240 11.98 8.58 -45.94
C GLU A 240 12.99 9.70 -45.70
N HIS A 241 12.95 10.34 -44.53
CA HIS A 241 13.91 11.39 -44.19
C HIS A 241 15.34 10.88 -44.10
N GLU A 242 15.56 9.67 -43.58
CA GLU A 242 16.87 9.01 -43.58
C GLU A 242 17.38 8.81 -45.01
N THR A 243 16.55 8.24 -45.88
CA THR A 243 16.89 8.01 -47.30
C THR A 243 17.17 9.32 -48.04
N ASN A 244 16.42 10.38 -47.77
CA ASN A 244 16.61 11.69 -48.40
C ASN A 244 17.91 12.36 -47.93
N ILE A 245 18.24 12.23 -46.65
CA ILE A 245 19.52 12.69 -46.10
C ILE A 245 20.68 11.91 -46.74
N GLU A 246 20.57 10.59 -46.89
CA GLU A 246 21.58 9.77 -47.57
C GLU A 246 21.74 10.13 -49.07
N LYS A 247 20.64 10.32 -49.80
CA LYS A 247 20.69 10.73 -51.22
C LYS A 247 21.28 12.13 -51.40
N PHE A 248 20.98 13.07 -50.51
CA PHE A 248 21.55 14.41 -50.54
C PHE A 248 23.07 14.37 -50.35
N GLN A 249 23.59 13.46 -49.52
CA GLN A 249 25.03 13.23 -49.32
C GLN A 249 25.72 12.62 -50.55
N LEU A 250 25.00 11.82 -51.34
CA LEU A 250 25.56 11.20 -52.55
C LEU A 250 25.66 12.15 -53.75
N ALA A 251 24.87 13.23 -53.78
CA ALA A 251 24.71 14.11 -54.95
C ALA A 251 25.70 15.29 -55.03
N LYS A 252 26.38 15.66 -53.92
CA LYS A 252 27.40 16.71 -53.91
C LYS A 252 28.78 16.07 -53.77
N GLN A 253 29.76 16.47 -54.60
CA GLN A 253 31.13 15.91 -54.67
C GLN A 253 31.99 16.20 -53.43
N TYR A 254 31.49 15.87 -52.23
CA TYR A 254 32.19 16.04 -50.96
C TYR A 254 32.14 14.76 -50.13
N GLN A 255 32.01 13.59 -50.78
CA GLN A 255 31.81 12.29 -50.12
C GLN A 255 32.79 12.05 -48.97
N ASP A 256 34.05 12.46 -49.10
CA ASP A 256 35.06 12.20 -48.06
C ASP A 256 34.92 13.16 -46.86
N ILE A 257 34.64 14.45 -47.11
CA ILE A 257 34.44 15.48 -46.07
C ILE A 257 33.08 15.29 -45.37
N GLU A 258 32.06 14.85 -46.10
CA GLU A 258 30.73 14.55 -45.57
C GLU A 258 30.68 13.21 -44.81
N LYS A 259 31.41 12.18 -45.27
CA LYS A 259 31.62 10.95 -44.48
C LYS A 259 32.30 11.27 -43.16
N GLU A 260 33.29 12.16 -43.17
CA GLU A 260 33.98 12.59 -41.96
C GLU A 260 33.02 13.33 -41.01
N SER A 261 32.20 14.27 -41.51
CA SER A 261 31.18 14.96 -40.70
C SER A 261 30.07 14.04 -40.15
N ASN A 262 29.62 13.08 -40.96
CA ASN A 262 28.63 12.10 -40.54
C ASN A 262 29.19 11.11 -39.51
N ASN A 263 30.43 10.64 -39.70
CA ASN A 263 31.12 9.83 -38.71
C ASN A 263 31.26 10.58 -37.39
N LEU A 264 31.69 11.86 -37.43
CA LEU A 264 31.72 12.71 -36.24
C LEU A 264 30.33 12.85 -35.61
N THR A 265 29.26 12.98 -36.40
CA THR A 265 27.89 13.08 -35.90
C THR A 265 27.39 11.79 -35.25
N VAL A 266 27.73 10.63 -35.81
CA VAL A 266 27.42 9.31 -35.22
C VAL A 266 28.18 9.14 -33.91
N ILE A 267 29.48 9.46 -33.89
CA ILE A 267 30.32 9.41 -32.68
C ILE A 267 29.78 10.34 -31.60
N ILE A 268 29.43 11.58 -31.95
CA ILE A 268 28.83 12.54 -31.00
C ILE A 268 27.52 11.99 -30.45
N LYS A 269 26.61 11.47 -31.29
CA LYS A 269 25.32 10.91 -30.84
C LYS A 269 25.50 9.72 -29.89
N ASP A 270 26.44 8.83 -30.18
CA ASP A 270 26.76 7.72 -29.28
C ASP A 270 27.31 8.22 -27.94
N LEU A 271 28.25 9.17 -27.96
CA LEU A 271 28.78 9.79 -26.74
C LEU A 271 27.69 10.50 -25.90
N TRP A 272 26.72 11.16 -26.55
CA TRP A 272 25.55 11.75 -25.89
C TRP A 272 24.63 10.70 -25.27
N TYR A 273 24.35 9.61 -25.99
CA TYR A 273 23.55 8.50 -25.49
C TYR A 273 24.19 7.85 -24.27
N GLN A 274 25.50 7.56 -24.33
CA GLN A 274 26.26 7.04 -23.18
C GLN A 274 26.24 8.00 -22.00
N ASN A 275 26.40 9.31 -22.22
CA ASN A 275 26.29 10.31 -21.17
C ASN A 275 24.89 10.36 -20.54
N HIS A 276 23.82 10.23 -21.32
CA HIS A 276 22.44 10.20 -20.79
C HIS A 276 22.19 8.95 -19.92
N LEU A 277 22.65 7.78 -20.37
CA LEU A 277 22.57 6.55 -19.56
C LEU A 277 23.33 6.71 -18.24
N ASP A 278 24.55 7.23 -18.30
CA ASP A 278 25.40 7.44 -17.13
C ASP A 278 24.86 8.53 -16.20
N GLN A 279 24.20 9.57 -16.71
CA GLN A 279 23.51 10.59 -15.91
C GLN A 279 22.30 10.01 -15.17
N ASN A 280 21.51 9.16 -15.83
CA ASN A 280 20.40 8.46 -15.17
C ASN A 280 20.92 7.50 -14.09
N LYS A 281 22.04 6.80 -14.36
CA LYS A 281 22.72 5.94 -13.38
C LYS A 281 23.21 6.74 -12.18
N VAL A 282 23.87 7.89 -12.39
CA VAL A 282 24.29 8.82 -11.33
C VAL A 282 23.09 9.33 -10.54
N ARG A 283 21.97 9.67 -11.20
CA ARG A 283 20.75 10.11 -10.52
C ARG A 283 20.19 9.01 -9.62
N SER A 284 20.07 7.78 -10.10
CA SER A 284 19.64 6.64 -9.28
C SER A 284 20.60 6.35 -8.12
N TYR A 285 21.90 6.55 -8.31
CA TYR A 285 22.89 6.42 -7.24
C TYR A 285 22.79 7.56 -6.21
N LYS A 286 22.55 8.80 -6.63
CA LYS A 286 22.31 9.94 -5.75
C LYS A 286 20.99 9.80 -4.96
N GLU A 287 19.92 9.34 -5.60
CA GLU A 287 18.65 9.03 -4.94
C GLU A 287 18.82 7.88 -3.92
N SER A 288 19.66 6.89 -4.22
CA SER A 288 20.04 5.83 -3.27
C SER A 288 20.97 6.31 -2.15
N TYR A 289 21.70 7.41 -2.37
CA TYR A 289 22.64 8.03 -1.44
C TYR A 289 21.94 8.95 -0.43
N GLU A 290 20.81 9.57 -0.80
CA GLU A 290 19.99 10.43 0.08
C GLU A 290 19.07 9.65 1.03
N LEU A 291 18.88 8.35 0.80
CA LEU A 291 18.23 7.45 1.75
C LEU A 291 19.18 7.16 2.92
N ASP A 292 19.15 8.05 3.91
CA ASP A 292 20.07 8.05 5.04
C ASP A 292 19.82 6.89 6.05
N ASP A 293 20.73 5.90 6.07
CA ASP A 293 20.78 4.83 7.09
C ASP A 293 21.31 5.33 8.45
N SER A 294 21.75 6.60 8.56
CA SER A 294 22.31 7.15 9.82
C SER A 294 21.29 7.25 10.96
N VAL A 295 19.99 7.38 10.63
CA VAL A 295 18.91 7.55 11.61
C VAL A 295 18.68 6.29 12.45
N GLN A 296 19.07 5.11 11.95
CA GLN A 296 18.89 3.84 12.68
C GLN A 296 20.05 3.55 13.64
N THR A 297 21.28 3.97 13.30
CA THR A 297 22.48 3.67 14.09
C THR A 297 22.54 4.43 15.41
N LEU A 298 22.08 5.69 15.43
CA LEU A 298 21.98 6.51 16.66
C LEU A 298 20.88 6.00 17.62
N LYS A 299 19.81 5.42 17.07
CA LYS A 299 18.72 4.82 17.87
C LYS A 299 19.16 3.54 18.57
N ILE A 300 19.86 2.66 17.86
CA ILE A 300 20.36 1.39 18.42
C ILE A 300 21.36 1.65 19.55
N LYS A 301 22.25 2.65 19.40
CA LYS A 301 23.25 2.97 20.43
C LYS A 301 22.62 3.51 21.72
N LYS A 302 21.57 4.33 21.62
CA LYS A 302 20.78 4.81 22.79
C LYS A 302 20.04 3.66 23.49
N LEU A 303 19.38 2.80 22.72
CA LEU A 303 18.60 1.66 23.22
C LEU A 303 19.43 0.68 24.06
N TYR A 304 20.68 0.43 23.66
CA TYR A 304 21.56 -0.48 24.39
C TYR A 304 22.27 0.16 25.60
N THR A 305 22.54 1.47 25.58
CA THR A 305 23.11 2.17 26.75
C THR A 305 22.14 2.28 27.92
N GLU A 306 20.83 2.21 27.65
CA GLU A 306 19.77 2.28 28.66
C GLU A 306 19.43 0.90 29.26
N ALA A 307 19.87 -0.19 28.63
CA ALA A 307 19.46 -1.57 28.95
C ALA A 307 20.49 -2.39 29.76
N ASN A 308 20.97 -1.84 30.90
CA ASN A 308 21.62 -2.56 32.02
C ASN A 308 23.18 -2.57 32.04
N LYS A 309 23.75 -2.04 33.15
CA LYS A 309 25.18 -1.76 33.35
C LYS A 309 26.10 -2.99 33.45
N LEU A 310 25.55 -4.20 33.66
CA LEU A 310 26.31 -5.43 33.88
C LEU A 310 26.55 -6.28 32.61
N LEU A 311 25.79 -6.04 31.52
CA LEU A 311 26.06 -6.66 30.21
C LEU A 311 27.12 -5.90 29.38
N ALA A 312 27.59 -4.77 29.92
CA ALA A 312 28.23 -3.70 29.17
C ALA A 312 29.64 -4.00 28.66
N GLU A 313 30.38 -4.97 29.19
CA GLU A 313 31.79 -5.18 28.77
C GLU A 313 31.93 -6.17 27.61
N ASN A 314 31.23 -7.31 27.65
CA ASN A 314 31.29 -8.32 26.59
C ASN A 314 30.40 -7.96 25.38
N ILE A 315 29.26 -7.31 25.60
CA ILE A 315 28.35 -6.90 24.51
C ILE A 315 28.77 -5.56 23.91
N LYS A 316 29.44 -4.66 24.65
CA LYS A 316 30.03 -3.46 24.03
C LYS A 316 30.94 -3.84 22.89
N LYS A 317 31.85 -4.80 23.06
CA LYS A 317 32.74 -5.21 21.97
C LYS A 317 31.94 -5.70 20.77
N THR A 318 31.04 -6.67 20.92
CA THR A 318 30.25 -7.19 19.78
C THR A 318 29.26 -6.18 19.19
N LEU A 319 28.73 -5.24 19.97
CA LEU A 319 27.76 -4.25 19.52
C LEU A 319 28.42 -3.01 18.96
N ASP A 320 29.53 -2.56 19.56
CA ASP A 320 30.44 -1.61 18.94
C ASP A 320 31.01 -2.22 17.67
N ASP A 321 31.38 -3.50 17.62
CA ASP A 321 31.83 -4.20 16.41
C ASP A 321 30.70 -4.32 15.38
N ALA A 322 29.45 -4.58 15.77
CA ALA A 322 28.32 -4.62 14.84
C ALA A 322 27.92 -3.23 14.32
N VAL A 323 28.00 -2.21 15.18
CA VAL A 323 27.81 -0.80 14.82
C VAL A 323 28.97 -0.32 13.96
N LEU A 324 30.21 -0.72 14.25
CA LEU A 324 31.41 -0.43 13.48
C LEU A 324 31.35 -1.16 12.15
N PHE A 325 30.91 -2.42 12.11
CA PHE A 325 30.73 -3.21 10.89
C PHE A 325 29.62 -2.64 10.02
N ARG A 326 28.47 -2.25 10.58
CA ARG A 326 27.42 -1.54 9.83
C ARG A 326 27.86 -0.16 9.38
N LYS A 327 28.57 0.59 10.22
CA LYS A 327 29.15 1.88 9.86
C LYS A 327 30.23 1.72 8.79
N ASN A 328 31.00 0.64 8.83
CA ASN A 328 31.99 0.28 7.82
C ASN A 328 31.30 -0.18 6.54
N ILE A 329 30.22 -0.95 6.58
CA ILE A 329 29.43 -1.30 5.38
C ILE A 329 28.78 -0.05 4.77
N ALA A 330 28.18 0.81 5.60
CA ALA A 330 27.56 2.05 5.16
C ALA A 330 28.62 3.01 4.60
N ASN A 331 29.77 3.15 5.26
CA ASN A 331 30.89 3.95 4.79
C ASN A 331 31.52 3.35 3.53
N SER A 332 31.80 2.05 3.47
CA SER A 332 32.33 1.37 2.29
C SER A 332 31.35 1.40 1.13
N ARG A 333 30.03 1.32 1.38
CA ARG A 333 29.00 1.53 0.36
C ARG A 333 28.96 2.99 -0.08
N LYS A 334 29.10 3.93 0.84
CA LYS A 334 29.13 5.37 0.56
C LYS A 334 30.38 5.75 -0.23
N GLU A 335 31.54 5.20 0.14
CA GLU A 335 32.83 5.31 -0.55
C GLU A 335 32.79 4.63 -1.90
N PHE A 336 32.21 3.43 -2.00
CA PHE A 336 31.99 2.74 -3.27
C PHE A 336 31.08 3.56 -4.19
N LEU A 337 29.91 3.98 -3.72
CA LEU A 337 28.98 4.80 -4.51
C LEU A 337 29.55 6.18 -4.83
N SER A 338 30.27 6.82 -3.91
CA SER A 338 30.90 8.12 -4.18
C SER A 338 32.03 7.99 -5.18
N SER A 339 32.87 6.96 -5.06
CA SER A 339 33.93 6.69 -6.03
C SER A 339 33.34 6.28 -7.39
N GLU A 340 32.25 5.52 -7.42
CA GLU A 340 31.57 5.13 -8.65
C GLU A 340 30.88 6.34 -9.32
N ILE A 341 30.22 7.21 -8.54
CA ILE A 341 29.68 8.47 -9.03
C ILE A 341 30.79 9.36 -9.57
N GLU A 342 31.89 9.52 -8.83
CA GLU A 342 33.04 10.33 -9.24
C GLU A 342 33.69 9.77 -10.52
N ASN A 343 33.86 8.46 -10.62
CA ASN A 343 34.37 7.78 -11.81
C ASN A 343 33.44 8.02 -13.01
N ILE A 344 32.13 7.84 -12.83
CA ILE A 344 31.14 8.06 -13.90
C ILE A 344 31.11 9.55 -14.29
N GLU A 345 31.20 10.49 -13.33
CA GLU A 345 31.24 11.92 -13.59
C GLU A 345 32.55 12.34 -14.30
N ILE A 346 33.68 11.73 -13.98
CA ILE A 346 34.95 11.89 -14.71
C ILE A 346 34.81 11.39 -16.15
N GLU A 347 34.20 10.21 -16.37
CA GLU A 347 33.97 9.69 -17.72
C GLU A 347 32.97 10.54 -18.51
N ILE A 348 31.91 11.04 -17.88
CA ILE A 348 31.00 12.03 -18.47
C ILE A 348 31.78 13.28 -18.87
N LYS A 349 32.65 13.80 -18.00
CA LYS A 349 33.45 15.00 -18.27
C LYS A 349 34.45 14.76 -19.41
N LYS A 350 35.13 13.61 -19.44
CA LYS A 350 36.01 13.22 -20.56
C LYS A 350 35.24 13.12 -21.87
N ARG A 351 34.07 12.45 -21.87
CA ARG A 351 33.21 12.35 -23.06
C ARG A 351 32.66 13.70 -23.47
N LYS A 352 32.35 14.59 -22.53
CA LYS A 352 31.91 15.96 -22.81
C LYS A 352 32.99 16.80 -23.47
N ASN A 353 34.23 16.74 -22.96
CA ASN A 353 35.36 17.38 -23.63
C ASN A 353 35.58 16.83 -25.04
N LYS A 354 35.48 15.50 -25.23
CA LYS A 354 35.54 14.89 -26.57
C LYS A 354 34.39 15.34 -27.48
N ILE A 355 33.17 15.46 -26.94
CA ILE A 355 32.03 16.02 -27.67
C ILE A 355 32.36 17.45 -28.09
N ASP A 356 32.87 18.29 -27.19
CA ASP A 356 33.21 19.69 -27.48
C ASP A 356 34.32 19.78 -28.55
N ASP A 357 35.35 18.94 -28.47
CA ASP A 357 36.43 18.85 -29.47
C ASP A 357 35.89 18.40 -30.83
N PHE A 358 35.08 17.33 -30.87
CA PHE A 358 34.43 16.86 -32.10
C PHE A 358 33.41 17.86 -32.63
N GLU A 359 32.74 18.63 -31.77
CA GLU A 359 31.85 19.71 -32.18
C GLU A 359 32.63 20.89 -32.76
N LEU A 360 33.82 21.20 -32.23
CA LEU A 360 34.70 22.22 -32.80
C LEU A 360 35.26 21.79 -34.16
N GLU A 361 35.66 20.54 -34.33
CA GLU A 361 36.08 20.00 -35.62
C GLU A 361 34.92 19.95 -36.61
N ARG A 362 33.77 19.45 -36.17
CA ARG A 362 32.55 19.45 -36.97
C ARG A 362 32.10 20.87 -37.32
N ALA A 363 32.27 21.84 -36.43
CA ALA A 363 31.99 23.25 -36.69
C ALA A 363 32.98 23.89 -37.68
N LYS A 364 34.25 23.47 -37.70
CA LYS A 364 35.22 23.88 -38.74
C LYS A 364 34.86 23.28 -40.09
N ILE A 365 34.48 22.00 -40.13
CA ILE A 365 33.97 21.32 -41.33
C ILE A 365 32.69 22.01 -41.81
N PHE A 366 31.77 22.31 -40.90
CA PHE A 366 30.56 23.05 -41.22
C PHE A 366 30.88 24.46 -41.70
N LYS A 367 31.78 25.22 -41.08
CA LYS A 367 32.16 26.56 -41.52
C LYS A 367 32.83 26.56 -42.91
N PHE A 368 33.62 25.54 -43.21
CA PHE A 368 34.22 25.32 -44.54
C PHE A 368 33.16 25.00 -45.61
N LEU A 369 32.16 24.21 -45.24
CA LEU A 369 31.03 23.90 -46.09
C LEU A 369 30.03 25.11 -46.16
N GLU A 370 29.92 25.95 -45.12
CA GLU A 370 28.90 27.01 -44.89
C GLU A 370 29.17 28.21 -45.78
N THR A 371 30.42 28.37 -46.21
CA THR A 371 30.81 29.16 -47.38
C THR A 371 30.08 28.77 -48.68
N LYS A 372 29.24 27.72 -48.68
CA LYS A 372 28.39 27.30 -49.80
C LYS A 372 26.98 26.81 -49.34
N ASP A 373 26.08 27.70 -48.90
CA ASP A 373 24.58 27.63 -48.81
C ASP A 373 23.80 26.32 -48.47
N ALA A 374 24.44 25.16 -48.25
CA ALA A 374 23.82 23.83 -48.31
C ALA A 374 23.65 23.12 -46.96
N ILE A 375 24.26 23.64 -45.89
CA ILE A 375 24.35 22.97 -44.57
C ILE A 375 23.19 23.28 -43.66
N LYS A 376 22.66 24.49 -43.77
CA LYS A 376 21.55 24.94 -42.93
C LYS A 376 20.36 24.00 -43.10
N ASP A 377 20.06 23.65 -44.36
CA ASP A 377 19.02 22.70 -44.74
C ASP A 377 19.27 21.28 -44.18
N LEU A 378 20.52 20.83 -44.18
CA LEU A 378 20.90 19.50 -43.69
C LEU A 378 20.82 19.40 -42.15
N SER A 379 21.24 20.45 -41.45
CA SER A 379 21.16 20.54 -39.99
C SER A 379 19.70 20.57 -39.53
N GLU A 380 18.85 21.32 -40.23
CA GLU A 380 17.41 21.36 -39.99
C GLU A 380 16.74 20.01 -40.27
N ALA A 381 17.15 19.32 -41.35
CA ALA A 381 16.68 17.97 -41.66
C ALA A 381 17.01 16.96 -40.55
N TYR A 382 18.23 16.98 -40.02
CA TYR A 382 18.62 16.12 -38.90
C TYR A 382 17.89 16.44 -37.60
N LEU A 383 17.65 17.72 -37.30
CA LEU A 383 16.88 18.13 -36.12
C LEU A 383 15.43 17.63 -36.21
N ASN A 384 14.81 17.74 -37.39
CA ASN A 384 13.47 17.24 -37.64
C ASN A 384 13.41 15.71 -37.54
N LEU A 385 14.40 15.00 -38.10
CA LEU A 385 14.51 13.55 -37.96
C LEU A 385 14.63 13.14 -36.48
N SER A 386 15.45 13.85 -35.70
CA SER A 386 15.62 13.57 -34.26
C SER A 386 14.30 13.72 -33.50
N LYS A 387 13.55 14.80 -33.72
CA LYS A 387 12.24 15.03 -33.10
C LYS A 387 11.22 13.95 -33.48
N LYS A 388 11.25 13.47 -34.73
CA LYS A 388 10.36 12.38 -35.18
C LYS A 388 10.72 11.05 -34.53
N ARG A 389 12.01 10.73 -34.43
CA ARG A 389 12.50 9.53 -33.72
C ARG A 389 12.16 9.55 -32.23
N GLU A 390 12.28 10.69 -31.56
CA GLU A 390 11.89 10.83 -30.15
C GLU A 390 10.40 10.53 -29.95
N LYS A 391 9.53 11.15 -30.77
CA LYS A 391 8.08 10.88 -30.75
C LYS A 391 7.74 9.43 -31.08
N LEU A 392 8.44 8.84 -32.03
CA LEU A 392 8.27 7.43 -32.39
C LEU A 392 8.59 6.53 -31.19
N ASN A 393 9.77 6.70 -30.60
CA ASN A 393 10.23 5.89 -29.46
C ASN A 393 9.30 6.03 -28.24
N ASP A 394 8.86 7.25 -27.92
CA ASP A 394 7.93 7.48 -26.81
C ASP A 394 6.57 6.81 -27.05
N LEU A 395 6.00 6.95 -28.26
CA LEU A 395 4.72 6.34 -28.60
C LEU A 395 4.81 4.81 -28.66
N GLU A 396 5.89 4.26 -29.22
CA GLU A 396 6.15 2.81 -29.23
C GLU A 396 6.31 2.25 -27.81
N GLY A 397 7.05 2.95 -26.94
CA GLY A 397 7.22 2.54 -25.54
C GLY A 397 5.89 2.47 -24.79
N LYS A 398 5.03 3.47 -24.97
CA LYS A 398 3.68 3.52 -24.38
C LYS A 398 2.77 2.41 -24.91
N ILE A 399 2.80 2.15 -26.22
CA ILE A 399 1.99 1.09 -26.83
C ILE A 399 2.46 -0.29 -26.40
N LYS A 400 3.77 -0.51 -26.31
CA LYS A 400 4.33 -1.76 -25.80
C LYS A 400 3.90 -2.01 -24.36
N LEU A 401 4.05 -1.02 -23.47
CA LEU A 401 3.59 -1.13 -22.08
C LEU A 401 2.08 -1.43 -22.00
N TYR A 402 1.28 -0.79 -22.85
CA TYR A 402 -0.15 -1.05 -22.93
C TYR A 402 -0.45 -2.50 -23.35
N GLN A 403 0.25 -3.02 -24.36
CA GLN A 403 0.09 -4.39 -24.85
C GLN A 403 0.51 -5.43 -23.80
N ASP A 404 1.62 -5.19 -23.09
CA ASP A 404 2.10 -6.05 -22.01
C ASP A 404 1.06 -6.11 -20.87
N LEU A 405 0.58 -4.96 -20.38
CA LEU A 405 -0.46 -4.90 -19.35
C LEU A 405 -1.79 -5.51 -19.79
N ASN A 406 -2.15 -5.37 -21.07
CA ASN A 406 -3.37 -5.96 -21.60
C ASN A 406 -3.26 -7.49 -21.70
N SER A 407 -2.06 -8.01 -21.98
CA SER A 407 -1.78 -9.45 -21.96
C SER A 407 -1.86 -10.00 -20.53
N GLU A 408 -1.20 -9.35 -19.57
CA GLU A 408 -1.30 -9.72 -18.15
C GLU A 408 -2.74 -9.68 -17.62
N LYS A 409 -3.53 -8.69 -18.07
CA LYS A 409 -4.96 -8.60 -17.75
C LYS A 409 -5.71 -9.85 -18.21
N ALA A 410 -5.50 -10.29 -19.46
CA ALA A 410 -6.13 -11.49 -20.01
C ALA A 410 -5.72 -12.76 -19.24
N GLU A 411 -4.46 -12.88 -18.85
CA GLU A 411 -3.98 -13.99 -18.01
C GLU A 411 -4.69 -14.03 -16.64
N ARG A 412 -4.85 -12.87 -15.99
CA ARG A 412 -5.56 -12.77 -14.70
C ARG A 412 -7.04 -13.11 -14.85
N GLU A 413 -7.68 -12.72 -15.95
CA GLU A 413 -9.07 -13.10 -16.24
C GLU A 413 -9.23 -14.62 -16.42
N ALA A 414 -8.29 -15.27 -17.11
CA ALA A 414 -8.25 -16.73 -17.23
C ALA A 414 -8.03 -17.42 -15.86
N GLU A 415 -7.16 -16.88 -15.02
CA GLU A 415 -6.91 -17.39 -13.68
C GLU A 415 -8.18 -17.31 -12.79
N ILE A 416 -8.94 -16.22 -12.88
CA ILE A 416 -10.23 -16.06 -12.17
C ILE A 416 -11.25 -17.12 -12.64
N ALA A 417 -11.29 -17.42 -13.93
CA ALA A 417 -12.21 -18.43 -14.47
C ALA A 417 -11.89 -19.82 -13.90
N LYS A 418 -10.61 -20.20 -13.85
CA LYS A 418 -10.16 -21.45 -13.23
C LYS A 418 -10.49 -21.49 -11.73
N LEU A 419 -10.20 -20.40 -11.03
CA LEU A 419 -10.44 -20.28 -9.59
C LEU A 419 -11.92 -20.42 -9.22
N TYR A 420 -12.84 -19.99 -10.10
CA TYR A 420 -14.28 -20.19 -9.86
C TYR A 420 -14.67 -21.67 -9.81
N SER A 421 -14.08 -22.51 -10.67
CA SER A 421 -14.31 -23.97 -10.63
C SER A 421 -13.78 -24.56 -9.32
N GLU A 422 -12.59 -24.13 -8.88
CA GLU A 422 -11.97 -24.57 -7.62
C GLU A 422 -12.84 -24.17 -6.42
N ILE A 423 -13.33 -22.91 -6.38
CA ILE A 423 -14.22 -22.42 -5.32
C ILE A 423 -15.54 -23.21 -5.29
N THR A 424 -16.10 -23.55 -6.46
CA THR A 424 -17.36 -24.30 -6.53
C THR A 424 -17.21 -25.71 -5.94
N ASN A 425 -16.10 -26.38 -6.25
CA ASN A 425 -15.78 -27.69 -5.67
C ASN A 425 -15.54 -27.58 -4.16
N PHE A 426 -14.75 -26.59 -3.73
CA PHE A 426 -14.49 -26.34 -2.32
C PHE A 426 -15.77 -26.11 -1.51
N ILE A 427 -16.73 -25.36 -2.04
CA ILE A 427 -18.04 -25.14 -1.38
C ILE A 427 -18.79 -26.46 -1.16
N GLN A 428 -18.66 -27.44 -2.07
CA GLN A 428 -19.24 -28.77 -1.86
C GLN A 428 -18.51 -29.56 -0.77
N GLU A 429 -17.18 -29.44 -0.69
CA GLU A 429 -16.37 -30.09 0.34
C GLU A 429 -16.74 -29.61 1.76
N ILE A 430 -16.92 -28.30 1.93
CA ILE A 430 -17.24 -27.69 3.24
C ILE A 430 -18.75 -27.69 3.58
N LYS A 431 -19.58 -28.38 2.79
CA LYS A 431 -21.04 -28.38 2.97
C LYS A 431 -21.47 -28.78 4.38
N ASN A 432 -20.75 -29.72 5.00
CA ASN A 432 -21.02 -30.18 6.36
C ASN A 432 -20.65 -29.12 7.41
N ASP A 433 -19.57 -28.38 7.22
CA ASP A 433 -19.15 -27.29 8.11
C ASP A 433 -20.20 -26.17 8.08
N ILE A 434 -20.64 -25.78 6.88
CA ILE A 434 -21.71 -24.80 6.68
C ILE A 434 -23.03 -25.28 7.30
N SER A 435 -23.37 -26.56 7.17
CA SER A 435 -24.56 -27.12 7.82
C SER A 435 -24.46 -27.07 9.34
N THR A 436 -23.27 -27.27 9.90
CA THR A 436 -23.03 -27.22 11.35
C THR A 436 -23.17 -25.78 11.85
N PHE A 437 -22.57 -24.83 11.14
CA PHE A 437 -22.74 -23.40 11.42
C PHE A 437 -24.22 -22.99 11.38
N ARG A 438 -24.98 -23.43 10.36
CA ARG A 438 -26.43 -23.15 10.26
C ARG A 438 -27.20 -23.65 11.47
N LYS A 439 -26.91 -24.86 11.99
CA LYS A 439 -27.56 -25.40 13.19
C LYS A 439 -27.29 -24.51 14.40
N ILE A 440 -26.03 -24.15 14.66
CA ILE A 440 -25.63 -23.27 15.76
C ILE A 440 -26.30 -21.89 15.62
N PHE A 441 -26.31 -21.34 14.39
CA PHE A 441 -26.98 -20.08 14.09
C PHE A 441 -28.48 -20.14 14.44
N PHE A 442 -29.18 -21.21 14.07
CA PHE A 442 -30.59 -21.40 14.40
C PHE A 442 -30.81 -21.55 15.90
N GLU A 443 -29.97 -22.32 16.60
CA GLU A 443 -30.05 -22.50 18.06
C GLU A 443 -29.90 -21.17 18.80
N VAL A 444 -28.84 -20.41 18.48
CA VAL A 444 -28.58 -19.09 19.10
C VAL A 444 -29.71 -18.11 18.77
N HIS A 445 -30.14 -18.04 17.52
CA HIS A 445 -31.22 -17.14 17.12
C HIS A 445 -32.53 -17.48 17.84
N ASN A 446 -32.89 -18.76 17.93
CA ASN A 446 -34.13 -19.20 18.60
C ASN A 446 -34.11 -19.04 20.11
N ALA A 447 -32.92 -19.05 20.72
CA ALA A 447 -32.77 -18.76 22.14
C ALA A 447 -32.96 -17.27 22.43
N ILE A 448 -32.51 -16.38 21.54
CA ILE A 448 -32.61 -14.92 21.70
C ILE A 448 -33.97 -14.38 21.26
N TYR A 449 -34.54 -14.91 20.17
CA TYR A 449 -35.78 -14.47 19.54
C TYR A 449 -36.79 -15.62 19.38
N PRO A 450 -37.32 -16.18 20.48
CA PRO A 450 -38.25 -17.30 20.43
C PRO A 450 -39.52 -17.00 19.62
N GLU A 451 -39.94 -15.73 19.54
CA GLU A 451 -41.08 -15.25 18.75
C GLU A 451 -40.86 -15.31 17.23
N ASN A 452 -39.62 -15.51 16.78
CA ASN A 452 -39.26 -15.57 15.36
C ASN A 452 -39.07 -17.01 14.85
N LYS A 453 -39.36 -18.04 15.66
CA LYS A 453 -39.18 -19.46 15.29
C LYS A 453 -39.87 -19.85 13.98
N ASP A 454 -41.06 -19.31 13.73
CA ASP A 454 -41.86 -19.63 12.54
C ASP A 454 -41.57 -18.70 11.34
N LYS A 455 -40.66 -17.74 11.48
CA LYS A 455 -40.27 -16.83 10.39
C LYS A 455 -39.21 -17.48 9.53
N ILE A 456 -39.14 -17.09 8.25
CA ILE A 456 -38.07 -17.56 7.35
C ILE A 456 -36.83 -16.69 7.60
N TYR A 457 -35.79 -17.29 8.16
CA TYR A 457 -34.48 -16.67 8.31
C TYR A 457 -33.41 -17.73 8.08
N GLY A 458 -32.20 -17.31 7.73
CA GLY A 458 -31.16 -18.26 7.41
C GLY A 458 -29.84 -17.64 6.99
N PHE A 459 -28.91 -18.53 6.67
CA PHE A 459 -27.58 -18.22 6.18
C PHE A 459 -27.32 -18.95 4.88
N THR A 460 -26.91 -18.20 3.86
CA THR A 460 -26.55 -18.69 2.53
C THR A 460 -25.04 -18.55 2.33
N PHE A 461 -24.42 -19.61 1.81
CA PHE A 461 -23.04 -19.62 1.34
C PHE A 461 -22.98 -20.45 0.06
N GLU A 462 -23.22 -19.82 -1.08
CA GLU A 462 -23.42 -20.51 -2.36
C GLU A 462 -22.61 -19.87 -3.50
N PRO A 463 -22.11 -20.66 -4.47
CA PRO A 463 -21.32 -20.12 -5.58
C PRO A 463 -22.12 -19.08 -6.38
N LYS A 464 -21.50 -17.94 -6.68
CA LYS A 464 -22.12 -16.85 -7.46
C LYS A 464 -21.13 -16.33 -8.52
N PRO A 465 -21.19 -16.83 -9.77
CA PRO A 465 -20.13 -16.62 -10.76
C PRO A 465 -19.89 -15.15 -11.11
N ARG A 466 -20.97 -14.37 -11.18
CA ARG A 466 -20.96 -12.94 -11.55
C ARG A 466 -20.56 -12.02 -10.41
N ALA A 467 -20.52 -12.50 -9.16
CA ALA A 467 -20.08 -11.69 -8.03
C ALA A 467 -18.55 -11.64 -7.95
N ASP A 468 -17.99 -10.50 -7.52
CA ASP A 468 -16.53 -10.37 -7.34
C ASP A 468 -15.99 -11.29 -6.25
N SER A 469 -16.78 -11.55 -5.20
CA SER A 469 -16.50 -12.52 -4.13
C SER A 469 -16.58 -13.98 -4.59
N LYS A 470 -17.16 -14.25 -5.77
CA LYS A 470 -17.48 -15.60 -6.30
C LYS A 470 -18.45 -16.42 -5.47
N VAL A 471 -19.00 -15.85 -4.40
CA VAL A 471 -19.94 -16.49 -3.48
C VAL A 471 -21.01 -15.50 -3.05
N ASN A 472 -22.22 -15.99 -2.79
CA ASN A 472 -23.24 -15.28 -2.04
C ASN A 472 -23.10 -15.69 -0.57
N MET A 473 -22.53 -14.81 0.27
CA MET A 473 -22.54 -14.97 1.71
C MET A 473 -23.57 -14.01 2.28
N GLU A 474 -24.69 -14.52 2.78
CA GLU A 474 -25.83 -13.68 3.18
C GLU A 474 -26.52 -14.24 4.42
N VAL A 475 -26.90 -13.34 5.32
CA VAL A 475 -27.87 -13.62 6.39
C VAL A 475 -29.15 -12.89 6.03
N PHE A 476 -30.26 -13.61 5.94
CA PHE A 476 -31.56 -13.05 5.58
C PHE A 476 -32.60 -13.30 6.67
N PHE A 477 -33.51 -12.34 6.80
CA PHE A 477 -34.68 -12.40 7.67
C PHE A 477 -35.89 -11.95 6.84
N THR A 478 -36.89 -12.81 6.63
CA THR A 478 -38.15 -12.42 5.97
C THR A 478 -39.05 -11.68 6.96
N SER A 479 -38.59 -10.53 7.39
CA SER A 479 -39.47 -9.46 7.82
C SER A 479 -38.73 -8.17 7.53
N ARG A 480 -39.27 -7.40 6.58
CA ARG A 480 -39.02 -5.96 6.45
C ARG A 480 -39.15 -5.34 7.85
N PHE A 481 -38.04 -5.17 8.55
CA PHE A 481 -37.94 -4.12 9.56
C PHE A 481 -37.81 -2.82 8.78
N ILE A 482 -38.94 -2.31 8.32
CA ILE A 482 -39.09 -0.88 8.05
C ILE A 482 -38.99 -0.22 9.42
N TYR A 483 -37.78 0.03 9.89
CA TYR A 483 -37.56 1.21 10.72
C TYR A 483 -37.74 2.41 9.77
N ARG A 484 -38.98 2.85 9.62
CA ARG A 484 -39.25 4.23 9.21
C ARG A 484 -38.65 5.07 10.33
N GLU A 485 -37.51 5.69 10.07
CA GLU A 485 -37.06 6.83 10.86
C GLU A 485 -38.24 7.82 10.93
N LYS A 486 -38.68 8.10 12.16
CA LYS A 486 -39.42 9.32 12.49
C LYS A 486 -38.45 10.24 13.21
#